data_AF-A0A523R7X3-F1
#
_entry.id   AF-A0A523R7X3-F1
#
_cell.length_a   1.000
_cell.length_b   1.000
_cell.length_c   1.000
_cell.angle_alpha   90.00
_cell.angle_beta   90.00
_cell.angle_gamma   90.00
#
_symmetry.space_group_name_H-M   'P 1'
#
loop_
_entity.id
_entity.type
_entity.pdbx_description
1 polymer ?
#
loop_
_entity_poly.entity_id
_entity_poly.type
_entity_poly.pdbx_seq_one_letter_code
_entity_poly.pdbx_strand_id
1 'polypeptide(L)'
;MSSSKVKSSSSILNILIIAVGVIFLFRAIIDFLTLGGLILPEILADWGGAVGGVVALGGQGLVSLVLAFWCIVSGLFMFKEAEWAMGQALVVLSIMVATGVAPVIGLIMDPASFDLADISSMINLVAFIVGIVGFIWLMVTRRRYD
;
A
#
# COMPACT_ATOMS: atom_id res chain seq x y z
N MET A 1 17.84 -29.12 26.47
CA MET A 1 17.39 -27.71 26.54
C MET A 1 16.86 -27.34 25.17
N SER A 2 15.56 -27.09 25.04
CA SER A 2 14.95 -26.70 23.77
C SER A 2 15.48 -25.33 23.39
N SER A 3 16.15 -25.27 22.24
CA SER A 3 16.40 -24.00 21.57
C SER A 3 15.02 -23.46 21.17
N SER A 4 14.46 -22.56 21.99
CA SER A 4 13.36 -21.71 21.57
C SER A 4 13.88 -20.92 20.37
N LYS A 5 13.63 -21.43 19.16
CA LYS A 5 13.81 -20.67 17.94
C LYS A 5 13.00 -19.42 18.13
N VAL A 6 13.67 -18.31 18.41
CA VAL A 6 13.07 -16.99 18.40
C VAL A 6 12.48 -16.86 16.99
N LYS A 7 11.16 -16.94 16.92
CA LYS A 7 10.38 -16.80 15.69
C LYS A 7 10.62 -15.34 15.29
N SER A 8 11.66 -15.15 14.47
CA SER A 8 12.13 -13.83 14.04
C SER A 8 11.18 -13.41 12.93
N SER A 9 10.06 -12.82 13.34
CA SER A 9 9.19 -12.07 12.45
C SER A 9 10.05 -11.04 11.71
N SER A 10 9.90 -10.95 10.39
CA SER A 10 10.58 -9.90 9.62
C SER A 10 9.93 -8.57 9.99
N SER A 11 10.39 -7.97 11.08
CA SER A 11 9.92 -6.68 11.58
C SER A 11 9.92 -5.62 10.48
N ILE A 12 10.90 -5.70 9.57
CA ILE A 12 11.00 -4.87 8.37
C ILE A 12 9.78 -5.00 7.46
N LEU A 13 9.31 -6.21 7.13
CA LEU A 13 8.16 -6.35 6.25
C LEU A 13 6.89 -5.80 6.91
N ASN A 14 6.70 -6.08 8.20
CA ASN A 14 5.55 -5.59 8.94
C ASN A 14 5.54 -4.06 8.98
N ILE A 15 6.71 -3.45 9.24
CA ILE A 15 6.89 -1.99 9.20
C ILE A 15 6.61 -1.45 7.80
N LEU A 16 7.07 -2.12 6.74
CA LEU A 16 6.82 -1.70 5.36
C LEU A 16 5.33 -1.75 5.00
N ILE A 17 4.62 -2.82 5.38
CA ILE A 17 3.17 -2.93 5.15
C ILE A 17 2.42 -1.81 5.89
N ILE A 18 2.80 -1.53 7.15
CA ILE A 18 2.22 -0.41 7.92
C ILE A 18 2.54 0.92 7.24
N ALA A 19 3.79 1.16 6.86
CA ALA A 19 4.22 2.41 6.23
C ALA A 19 3.46 2.67 4.93
N VAL A 20 3.31 1.66 4.08
CA VAL A 20 2.51 1.76 2.84
C VAL A 20 1.05 2.03 3.18
N GLY A 21 0.48 1.34 4.17
CA GLY A 21 -0.88 1.60 4.64
C GLY A 21 -1.09 3.04 5.12
N VAL A 22 -0.12 3.60 5.85
CA VAL A 22 -0.14 5.00 6.30
C VAL A 22 -0.08 5.96 5.12
N ILE A 23 0.75 5.69 4.11
CA ILE A 23 0.83 6.52 2.90
C ILE A 23 -0.52 6.53 2.15
N PHE A 24 -1.15 5.37 1.98
CA PHE A 24 -2.48 5.30 1.37
C PHE A 24 -3.56 5.98 2.22
N LEU A 25 -3.45 5.92 3.55
CA LEU A 25 -4.35 6.64 4.44
C LEU A 25 -4.21 8.16 4.27
N PHE A 26 -2.98 8.66 4.23
CA PHE A 26 -2.70 10.08 3.98
C PHE A 26 -3.25 10.53 2.63
N ARG A 27 -3.07 9.73 1.58
CA ARG A 27 -3.64 10.00 0.27
C ARG A 27 -5.17 10.07 0.31
N ALA A 28 -5.82 9.09 0.93
CA ALA A 28 -7.27 9.08 1.07
C ALA A 28 -7.80 10.29 1.87
N ILE A 29 -7.05 10.77 2.87
CA ILE A 29 -7.39 11.99 3.61
C ILE A 29 -7.27 13.23 2.72
N ILE A 30 -6.20 13.34 1.92
CA ILE A 30 -6.02 14.44 0.97
C ILE A 30 -7.17 14.46 -0.04
N ASP A 31 -7.56 13.31 -0.59
CA ASP A 31 -8.71 13.19 -1.51
C ASP A 31 -10.04 13.55 -0.85
N PHE A 32 -10.19 13.25 0.44
CA PHE A 32 -11.36 13.66 1.21
C PHE A 32 -11.39 15.18 1.46
N LEU A 33 -10.22 15.81 1.71
CA LEU A 33 -10.11 17.26 1.91
C LEU A 33 -10.35 18.04 0.60
N THR A 34 -9.84 17.54 -0.54
CA THR A 34 -10.13 18.13 -1.86
C THR A 34 -11.61 17.99 -2.23
N LEU A 35 -12.28 16.89 -1.84
CA LEU A 35 -13.74 16.75 -2.00
C LEU A 35 -14.50 17.84 -1.24
N GLY A 36 -14.02 18.22 -0.05
CA GLY A 36 -14.59 19.30 0.76
C GLY A 36 -14.42 20.71 0.16
N GLY A 37 -13.84 20.84 -1.03
CA GLY A 37 -13.57 22.13 -1.69
C GLY A 37 -12.35 22.86 -1.11
N LEU A 38 -11.53 22.19 -0.32
CA LEU A 38 -10.31 22.78 0.25
C LEU A 38 -9.23 22.84 -0.84
N ILE A 39 -8.73 24.04 -1.13
CA ILE A 39 -7.61 24.24 -2.06
C ILE A 39 -6.34 23.92 -1.29
N LEU A 40 -5.74 22.77 -1.60
CA LEU A 40 -4.47 22.34 -1.02
C LEU A 40 -3.29 22.97 -1.79
N PRO A 41 -2.16 23.24 -1.10
CA PRO A 41 -0.91 23.59 -1.76
C PRO A 41 -0.53 22.53 -2.82
N GLU A 42 0.13 22.95 -3.89
CA GLU A 42 0.46 22.10 -5.06
C GLU A 42 1.14 20.77 -4.67
N ILE A 43 2.04 20.80 -3.69
CA ILE A 43 2.70 19.60 -3.14
C ILE A 43 1.67 18.60 -2.57
N LEU A 44 0.67 19.07 -1.81
CA LEU A 44 -0.34 18.19 -1.23
C LEU A 44 -1.38 17.76 -2.27
N ALA A 45 -1.65 18.59 -3.28
CA ALA A 45 -2.53 18.24 -4.39
C ALA A 45 -1.93 17.13 -5.28
N ASP A 46 -0.62 17.13 -5.49
CA ASP A 46 0.10 16.11 -6.25
C ASP A 46 0.07 14.74 -5.55
N TRP A 47 0.09 14.72 -4.21
CA TRP A 47 -0.05 13.50 -3.41
C TRP A 47 -1.43 12.83 -3.52
N GLY A 48 -2.50 13.60 -3.70
CA GLY A 48 -3.84 13.06 -3.93
C GLY A 48 -3.99 12.39 -5.30
N GLY A 49 -3.13 12.78 -6.26
CA GLY A 49 -3.38 12.56 -7.67
C GLY A 49 -4.50 13.50 -8.10
N ALA A 50 -4.13 14.64 -8.68
CA ALA A 50 -5.03 15.73 -9.02
C ALA A 50 -6.23 15.29 -9.89
N VAL A 51 -7.32 14.86 -9.24
CA VAL A 51 -8.65 14.75 -9.80
C VAL A 51 -9.56 15.56 -8.89
N GLY A 52 -9.75 16.82 -9.24
CA GLY A 52 -10.64 17.71 -8.50
C GLY A 52 -12.05 17.13 -8.42
N GLY A 53 -12.55 16.96 -7.18
CA GLY A 53 -13.97 16.81 -6.84
C GLY A 53 -14.66 15.53 -7.29
N VAL A 54 -15.35 14.87 -6.33
CA VAL A 54 -16.36 13.78 -6.47
C VAL A 54 -15.88 12.47 -7.14
N VAL A 55 -14.99 12.53 -8.14
CA VAL A 55 -14.41 11.37 -8.84
C VAL A 55 -13.30 10.71 -8.01
N ALA A 56 -12.58 11.48 -7.18
CA ALA A 56 -11.52 10.97 -6.30
C ALA A 56 -12.04 10.01 -5.20
N LEU A 57 -13.26 10.25 -4.70
CA LEU A 57 -14.00 9.33 -3.81
C LEU A 57 -14.95 8.39 -4.57
N GLY A 58 -14.74 8.21 -5.88
CA GLY A 58 -15.29 7.08 -6.61
C GLY A 58 -14.76 5.75 -6.05
N GLY A 59 -15.14 4.63 -6.69
CA GLY A 59 -14.77 3.28 -6.24
C GLY A 59 -13.28 3.07 -5.93
N GLN A 60 -12.39 3.85 -6.56
CA GLN A 60 -10.94 3.78 -6.35
C GLN A 60 -10.45 4.42 -5.03
N GLY A 61 -11.05 5.54 -4.59
CA GLY A 61 -10.70 6.18 -3.31
C GLY A 61 -11.15 5.37 -2.11
N LEU A 62 -12.35 4.77 -2.19
CA LEU A 62 -12.86 3.83 -1.18
C LEU A 62 -12.00 2.56 -1.09
N VAL A 63 -11.56 2.02 -2.23
CA VAL A 63 -10.64 0.87 -2.24
C VAL A 63 -9.30 1.24 -1.60
N SER A 64 -8.76 2.43 -1.86
CA SER A 64 -7.50 2.90 -1.25
C SER A 64 -7.60 3.05 0.28
N LEU A 65 -8.74 3.55 0.79
CA LEU A 65 -8.99 3.67 2.23
C LEU A 65 -9.14 2.30 2.90
N VAL A 66 -9.88 1.38 2.26
CA VAL A 66 -10.02 0.00 2.74
C VAL A 66 -8.67 -0.72 2.75
N LEU A 67 -7.86 -0.55 1.69
CA LEU A 67 -6.50 -1.07 1.63
C LEU A 67 -5.61 -0.51 2.73
N ALA A 68 -5.65 0.80 2.97
CA ALA A 68 -4.90 1.46 4.01
C ALA A 68 -5.20 0.87 5.40
N PHE A 69 -6.49 0.71 5.71
CA PHE A 69 -6.94 0.12 6.97
C PHE A 69 -6.42 -1.32 7.12
N TRP A 70 -6.61 -2.18 6.12
CA TRP A 70 -6.20 -3.57 6.21
C TRP A 70 -4.67 -3.76 6.15
N CYS A 71 -3.92 -2.89 5.48
CA CYS A 71 -2.45 -2.82 5.57
C CYS A 71 -2.02 -2.59 7.02
N ILE A 72 -2.56 -1.56 7.67
CA ILE A 72 -2.17 -1.20 9.04
C ILE A 72 -2.55 -2.33 10.01
N VAL A 73 -3.77 -2.85 9.92
CA VAL A 73 -4.25 -3.94 10.79
C VAL A 73 -3.41 -5.20 10.58
N SER A 74 -3.24 -5.67 9.34
CA SER A 74 -2.45 -6.88 9.08
C SER A 74 -0.99 -6.72 9.51
N GLY A 75 -0.35 -5.60 9.20
CA GLY A 75 1.03 -5.33 9.60
C GLY A 75 1.22 -5.28 11.13
N LEU A 76 0.27 -4.70 11.87
CA LEU A 76 0.31 -4.69 13.35
C LEU A 76 0.14 -6.10 13.95
N PHE A 77 -0.80 -6.89 13.43
CA PHE A 77 -1.06 -8.24 13.96
C PHE A 77 -0.06 -9.29 13.50
N MET A 78 0.70 -9.05 12.43
CA MET A 78 1.83 -9.88 12.03
C MET A 78 3.01 -9.83 13.02
N PHE A 79 3.12 -8.78 13.84
CA PHE A 79 4.07 -8.77 14.98
C PHE A 79 3.70 -9.79 16.06
N LYS A 80 2.41 -10.14 16.16
CA LYS A 80 1.92 -11.19 17.07
C LYS A 80 1.92 -12.58 16.41
N GLU A 81 2.45 -12.68 15.20
CA GLU A 81 2.56 -13.92 14.43
C GLU A 81 1.21 -14.64 14.24
N ALA A 82 0.13 -13.88 14.17
CA ALA A 82 -1.20 -14.43 13.98
C ALA A 82 -1.41 -14.93 12.54
N GLU A 83 -1.82 -16.18 12.38
CA GLU A 83 -2.03 -16.81 11.06
C GLU A 83 -3.10 -16.06 10.23
N TRP A 84 -4.19 -15.62 10.89
CA TRP A 84 -5.23 -14.83 10.23
C TRP A 84 -4.70 -13.50 9.70
N ALA A 85 -3.72 -12.89 10.36
CA ALA A 85 -3.12 -11.63 9.92
C ALA A 85 -2.25 -11.82 8.67
N MET A 86 -1.58 -12.98 8.55
CA MET A 86 -0.83 -13.33 7.34
C MET A 86 -1.78 -13.56 6.15
N GLY A 87 -2.89 -14.27 6.37
CA GLY A 87 -3.93 -14.42 5.33
C GLY A 87 -4.48 -13.08 4.84
N GLN A 88 -4.77 -12.16 5.76
CA GLN A 88 -5.20 -10.80 5.40
C GLN A 88 -4.10 -10.02 4.67
N ALA A 89 -2.85 -10.11 5.12
CA ALA A 89 -1.72 -9.45 4.46
C ALA A 89 -1.53 -9.92 3.01
N LEU A 90 -1.67 -11.23 2.75
CA LEU A 90 -1.58 -11.77 1.38
C LEU A 90 -2.67 -11.23 0.46
N VAL A 91 -3.90 -11.07 0.97
CA VAL A 91 -5.01 -10.47 0.21
C VAL A 91 -4.74 -8.99 -0.08
N VAL A 92 -4.28 -8.24 0.92
CA VAL A 92 -3.99 -6.80 0.73
C VAL A 92 -2.84 -6.59 -0.23
N LEU A 93 -1.78 -7.39 -0.14
CA LEU A 93 -0.65 -7.33 -1.06
C LEU A 93 -1.06 -7.69 -2.49
N SER A 94 -1.94 -8.68 -2.70
CA SER A 94 -2.40 -9.04 -4.04
C SER A 94 -3.27 -7.94 -4.68
N ILE A 95 -4.13 -7.30 -3.89
CA ILE A 95 -4.91 -6.15 -4.37
C ILE A 95 -3.97 -4.98 -4.69
N MET A 96 -2.97 -4.71 -3.84
CA MET A 96 -1.97 -3.66 -4.07
C MET A 96 -1.20 -3.88 -5.38
N VAL A 97 -0.80 -5.12 -5.65
CA VAL A 97 -0.20 -5.50 -6.93
C VAL A 97 -1.18 -5.23 -8.06
N ALA A 98 -2.42 -5.71 -7.98
CA ALA A 98 -3.43 -5.53 -9.01
C ALA A 98 -3.71 -4.05 -9.32
N THR A 99 -3.78 -3.20 -8.30
CA THR A 99 -3.95 -1.74 -8.47
C THR A 99 -2.72 -1.07 -9.07
N GLY A 100 -1.52 -1.62 -8.84
CA GLY A 100 -0.27 -1.13 -9.39
C GLY A 100 0.04 -1.61 -10.82
N VAL A 101 -0.69 -2.60 -11.34
CA VAL A 101 -0.46 -3.09 -12.73
C VAL A 101 -0.74 -2.01 -13.77
N ALA A 102 -1.86 -1.30 -13.65
CA ALA A 102 -2.25 -0.27 -14.62
C ALA A 102 -1.19 0.84 -14.79
N PRO A 103 -0.67 1.47 -13.72
CA PRO A 103 0.40 2.48 -13.87
C PRO A 103 1.71 1.87 -14.42
N VAL A 104 2.03 0.62 -14.08
CA VAL A 104 3.23 -0.06 -14.63
C VAL A 104 3.08 -0.37 -16.12
N ILE A 105 1.88 -0.75 -16.59
CA ILE A 105 1.62 -0.89 -18.03
C ILE A 105 1.75 0.45 -18.73
N GLY A 106 1.22 1.53 -18.14
CA GLY A 106 1.40 2.90 -18.65
C GLY A 106 2.88 3.27 -18.82
N LEU A 107 3.71 2.97 -17.81
CA LEU A 107 5.16 3.18 -17.86
C LEU A 107 5.85 2.41 -18.99
N ILE A 108 5.42 1.17 -19.26
CA ILE A 108 6.01 0.33 -20.32
C ILE A 108 5.57 0.81 -21.70
N MET A 109 4.31 1.24 -21.84
CA MET A 109 3.75 1.67 -23.12
C MET A 109 4.22 3.06 -23.54
N ASP A 110 4.49 3.96 -22.58
CA ASP A 110 5.05 5.29 -22.85
C ASP A 110 6.06 5.68 -21.74
N PRO A 111 7.31 5.22 -21.82
CA PRO A 111 8.32 5.50 -20.80
C PRO A 111 8.71 6.97 -20.70
N ALA A 112 8.41 7.79 -21.72
CA ALA A 112 8.67 9.23 -21.71
C ALA A 112 7.64 10.01 -20.87
N SER A 113 6.49 9.40 -20.56
CA SER A 113 5.44 9.98 -19.72
C SER A 113 5.74 9.88 -18.21
N PHE A 114 6.80 9.17 -17.82
CA PHE A 114 7.15 8.99 -16.42
C PHE A 114 7.97 10.15 -15.89
N ASP A 115 7.30 11.03 -15.16
CA ASP A 115 7.95 12.11 -14.43
C ASP A 115 8.35 11.64 -13.02
N LEU A 116 9.64 11.80 -12.69
CA LEU A 116 10.17 11.55 -11.34
C LEU A 116 9.70 12.61 -10.34
N ALA A 117 9.15 13.73 -10.81
CA ALA A 117 8.53 14.76 -9.99
C ALA A 117 7.07 14.44 -9.62
N ASP A 118 6.40 13.51 -10.31
CA ASP A 118 5.04 13.07 -9.96
C ASP A 118 5.09 12.11 -8.76
N ILE A 119 4.74 12.65 -7.59
CA ILE A 119 4.83 11.94 -6.33
C ILE A 119 3.80 10.80 -6.27
N SER A 120 2.62 10.99 -6.86
CA SER A 120 1.56 9.97 -6.89
C SER A 120 2.00 8.75 -7.70
N SER A 121 2.61 8.96 -8.86
CA SER A 121 3.17 7.89 -9.69
C SER A 121 4.27 7.10 -8.95
N MET A 122 5.19 7.80 -8.27
CA MET A 122 6.22 7.17 -7.43
C MET A 122 5.63 6.34 -6.29
N ILE A 123 4.61 6.84 -5.58
CA ILE A 123 3.94 6.13 -4.50
C ILE A 123 3.32 4.82 -5.01
N ASN A 124 2.62 4.88 -6.15
CA ASN A 124 2.01 3.68 -6.74
C ASN A 124 3.06 2.65 -7.16
N LEU A 125 4.19 3.09 -7.71
CA LEU A 125 5.30 2.22 -8.11
C LEU A 125 5.95 1.54 -6.88
N VAL A 126 6.21 2.30 -5.81
CA VAL A 126 6.75 1.74 -4.56
C VAL A 126 5.78 0.74 -3.95
N ALA A 127 4.48 1.08 -3.90
CA ALA A 127 3.44 0.18 -3.42
C ALA A 127 3.38 -1.12 -4.25
N PHE A 128 3.50 -1.03 -5.57
CA PHE A 128 3.56 -2.20 -6.45
C PHE A 128 4.76 -3.10 -6.14
N ILE A 129 5.96 -2.53 -5.99
CA ILE A 129 7.18 -3.28 -5.66
C ILE A 129 7.05 -3.95 -4.28
N VAL A 130 6.58 -3.22 -3.27
CA VAL A 130 6.34 -3.76 -1.92
C VAL A 130 5.26 -4.85 -1.97
N GLY A 131 4.22 -4.68 -2.78
CA GLY A 131 3.20 -5.67 -3.06
C GLY A 131 3.80 -6.99 -3.54
N ILE A 132 4.61 -6.96 -4.61
CA ILE A 132 5.23 -8.16 -5.19
C ILE A 132 6.22 -8.80 -4.21
N VAL A 133 7.17 -8.01 -3.72
CA VAL A 133 8.25 -8.52 -2.85
C VAL A 133 7.67 -9.05 -1.54
N GLY A 134 6.73 -8.30 -0.94
CA GLY A 134 6.04 -8.70 0.27
C GLY A 134 5.20 -9.97 0.09
N PHE A 135 4.50 -10.10 -1.04
CA PHE A 135 3.69 -11.28 -1.34
C PHE A 135 4.55 -12.54 -1.46
N ILE A 136 5.62 -12.47 -2.25
CA ILE A 136 6.58 -13.57 -2.42
C ILE A 136 7.23 -13.92 -1.08
N TRP A 137 7.65 -12.91 -0.32
CA TRP A 137 8.26 -13.11 0.99
C TRP A 137 7.34 -13.83 1.97
N LEU A 138 6.06 -13.45 2.03
CA LEU A 138 5.09 -14.12 2.92
C LEU A 138 4.79 -15.55 2.51
N MET A 139 4.71 -15.82 1.21
CA MET A 139 4.57 -17.20 0.73
C MET A 139 5.75 -18.08 1.16
N VAL A 140 6.99 -17.58 1.03
CA VAL A 140 8.19 -18.31 1.44
C VAL A 140 8.27 -18.46 2.97
N THR A 141 7.82 -17.45 3.71
CA THR A 141 7.88 -17.44 5.19
C THR A 141 6.61 -17.94 5.87
N ARG A 142 5.67 -18.54 5.11
CA ARG A 142 4.39 -19.06 5.61
C ARG A 142 4.53 -19.95 6.85
N ARG A 143 5.52 -20.86 6.84
CA ARG A 143 5.83 -21.79 7.95
C ARG A 143 6.17 -21.11 9.27
N ARG A 144 6.40 -19.78 9.28
CA ARG A 144 6.60 -18.99 10.50
C ARG A 144 5.29 -18.58 11.18
N TYR A 145 4.15 -18.75 10.53
CA TYR A 145 2.85 -18.36 11.06
C TYR A 145 1.91 -19.55 11.24
N ASP A 146 2.28 -20.72 10.70
CA ASP A 146 1.76 -22.03 11.14
C ASP A 146 2.19 -22.35 12.60
#